data_AF-A0A382YCM9-F1
#
_entry.id   AF-A0A382YCM9-F1
#
_cell.length_a   1.000
_cell.length_b   1.000
_cell.length_c   1.000
_cell.angle_alpha   90.00
_cell.angle_beta   90.00
_cell.angle_gamma   90.00
#
_symmetry.space_group_name_H-M   'P 1'
#
loop_
_entity.id
_entity.type
_entity.pdbx_description
1 polymer ?
#
loop_
_entity_poly.entity_id
_entity_poly.type
_entity_poly.pdbx_seq_one_letter_code
_entity_poly.pdbx_strand_id
1 'polypeptide(L)'
;MEPVDVYLMYCALKAHFGKGQYDYHKYHGKTKITRASFYKRKDRYFFTKIAKKFKTHKEAEGYLVSNFIKDRRGYIVNFNDENYDTWKLRRQGFFEMFPVEMYPFVENFEPIFKVTDMQHPTLMKEYLGGRVSLESLIILDVLVEYSLEWDKKLHGDIVWESLRKLMKDYKGFLTIDPKRYRMKLLNLIEESN
;
A
#
# COMPACT_ATOMS: atom_id res chain seq x y z
N MET A 1 13.73 -16.96 12.26
CA MET A 1 12.69 -17.47 11.33
C MET A 1 13.35 -18.44 10.37
N GLU A 2 12.65 -19.50 10.01
CA GLU A 2 13.11 -20.45 9.01
C GLU A 2 12.67 -20.00 7.60
N PRO A 3 13.38 -20.43 6.52
CA PRO A 3 12.97 -20.11 5.15
C PRO A 3 11.52 -20.50 4.82
N VAL A 4 11.02 -21.59 5.43
CA VAL A 4 9.63 -22.04 5.27
C VAL A 4 8.64 -21.05 5.87
N ASP A 5 8.97 -20.35 6.95
CA ASP A 5 8.08 -19.36 7.57
C ASP A 5 7.88 -18.16 6.63
N VAL A 6 8.97 -17.69 6.01
CA VAL A 6 8.92 -16.63 4.99
C VAL A 6 8.09 -17.05 3.79
N TYR A 7 8.20 -18.31 3.36
CA TYR A 7 7.39 -18.84 2.28
C TYR A 7 5.89 -18.85 2.62
N LEU A 8 5.52 -19.28 3.83
CA LEU A 8 4.11 -19.27 4.26
C LEU A 8 3.57 -17.84 4.33
N MET A 9 4.36 -16.89 4.85
CA MET A 9 4.03 -15.46 4.86
C MET A 9 3.84 -14.91 3.45
N TYR A 10 4.75 -15.23 2.52
CA TYR A 10 4.63 -14.88 1.11
C TYR A 10 3.32 -15.42 0.50
N CYS A 11 2.93 -16.66 0.80
CA CYS A 11 1.69 -17.23 0.30
C CYS A 11 0.45 -16.49 0.83
N ALA A 12 0.46 -16.14 2.12
CA ALA A 12 -0.61 -15.38 2.74
C ALA A 12 -0.74 -13.98 2.14
N LEU A 13 0.38 -13.25 1.99
CA LEU A 13 0.39 -11.93 1.37
C LEU A 13 0.02 -11.98 -0.11
N LYS A 14 0.46 -13.01 -0.85
CA LYS A 14 0.05 -13.23 -2.24
C LYS A 14 -1.45 -13.43 -2.37
N ALA A 15 -2.05 -14.18 -1.46
CA ALA A 15 -3.51 -14.36 -1.43
C ALA A 15 -4.24 -13.06 -1.10
N HIS A 16 -3.64 -12.22 -0.24
CA HIS A 16 -4.21 -10.95 0.20
C HIS A 16 -4.21 -9.87 -0.91
N PHE A 17 -3.03 -9.58 -1.47
CA PHE A 17 -2.87 -8.61 -2.56
C PHE A 17 -3.37 -9.13 -3.91
N GLY A 18 -3.61 -10.44 -4.03
CA GLY A 18 -4.14 -11.08 -5.22
C GLY A 18 -5.63 -10.80 -5.46
N LYS A 19 -6.21 -11.41 -6.50
CA LYS A 19 -7.62 -11.20 -6.91
C LYS A 19 -8.67 -11.74 -5.93
N GLY A 20 -8.27 -12.52 -4.94
CA GLY A 20 -9.18 -13.18 -3.99
C GLY A 20 -9.71 -12.25 -2.90
N GLN A 21 -10.49 -12.84 -1.99
CA GLN A 21 -11.07 -12.16 -0.81
C GLN A 21 -10.32 -12.49 0.49
N TYR A 22 -9.10 -13.01 0.39
CA TYR A 22 -8.33 -13.38 1.58
C TYR A 22 -7.83 -12.14 2.32
N ASP A 23 -8.06 -12.08 3.63
CA ASP A 23 -7.65 -10.98 4.48
C ASP A 23 -6.52 -11.43 5.41
N TYR A 24 -5.31 -10.93 5.15
CA TYR A 24 -4.11 -11.30 5.90
C TYR A 24 -4.22 -10.98 7.39
N HIS A 25 -4.81 -9.84 7.74
CA HIS A 25 -4.93 -9.39 9.12
C HIS A 25 -6.00 -10.19 9.86
N LYS A 26 -7.16 -10.42 9.24
CA LYS A 26 -8.25 -11.24 9.79
C LYS A 26 -7.81 -12.65 10.15
N TYR A 27 -6.98 -13.26 9.29
CA TYR A 27 -6.50 -14.63 9.48
C TYR A 27 -5.12 -14.71 10.15
N HIS A 28 -4.55 -13.58 10.60
CA HIS A 28 -3.22 -13.52 11.21
C HIS A 28 -2.13 -14.23 10.37
N GLY A 29 -2.18 -14.04 9.05
CA GLY A 29 -1.25 -14.68 8.11
C GLY A 29 -1.41 -16.20 7.93
N LYS A 30 -2.43 -16.83 8.55
CA LYS A 30 -2.65 -18.29 8.43
C LYS A 30 -3.36 -18.63 7.12
N THR A 31 -2.81 -19.62 6.41
CA THR A 31 -3.41 -20.18 5.19
C THR A 31 -3.52 -21.69 5.29
N LYS A 32 -4.17 -22.32 4.30
CA LYS A 32 -4.19 -23.79 4.14
C LYS A 32 -2.86 -24.35 3.60
N ILE A 33 -1.88 -23.51 3.27
CA ILE A 33 -0.61 -23.94 2.71
C ILE A 33 0.22 -24.64 3.80
N THR A 34 0.69 -25.83 3.50
CA THR A 34 1.46 -26.64 4.45
C THR A 34 2.96 -26.37 4.34
N ARG A 35 3.68 -26.54 5.44
CA ARG A 35 5.16 -26.48 5.47
C ARG A 35 5.78 -27.46 4.47
N ALA A 36 5.20 -28.66 4.31
CA ALA A 36 5.66 -29.66 3.35
C ALA A 36 5.68 -29.15 1.89
N SER A 37 4.79 -28.23 1.52
CA SER A 37 4.76 -27.66 0.17
C SER A 37 6.01 -26.82 -0.16
N PHE A 38 6.69 -26.26 0.85
CA PHE A 38 7.93 -25.51 0.66
C PHE A 38 9.03 -26.37 0.04
N TYR A 39 9.19 -27.60 0.54
CA TYR A 39 10.22 -28.53 0.07
C TYR A 39 10.00 -29.05 -1.36
N LYS A 40 8.84 -28.77 -1.96
CA LYS A 40 8.55 -29.07 -3.37
C LYS A 40 8.95 -27.93 -4.32
N ARG A 41 9.22 -26.73 -3.80
CA ARG A 41 9.55 -25.55 -4.62
C ARG A 41 10.97 -25.60 -5.18
N LYS A 42 11.18 -25.15 -6.43
CA LYS A 42 12.53 -25.07 -7.04
C LYS A 42 13.30 -23.81 -6.61
N ASP A 43 12.59 -22.75 -6.27
CA ASP A 43 13.10 -21.42 -5.95
C ASP A 43 13.19 -21.14 -4.44
N ARG A 44 13.41 -22.19 -3.64
CA ARG A 44 13.56 -22.08 -2.17
C ARG A 44 14.65 -21.10 -1.75
N TYR A 45 15.68 -20.94 -2.58
CA TYR A 45 16.81 -20.04 -2.33
C TYR A 45 16.36 -18.60 -2.06
N PHE A 46 15.32 -18.12 -2.74
CA PHE A 46 14.75 -16.79 -2.50
C PHE A 46 14.32 -16.59 -1.04
N PHE A 47 13.54 -17.54 -0.51
CA PHE A 47 13.07 -17.49 0.88
C PHE A 47 14.22 -17.67 1.87
N THR A 48 15.22 -18.49 1.54
CA THR A 48 16.44 -18.64 2.34
C THR A 48 17.22 -17.32 2.42
N LYS A 49 17.33 -16.58 1.32
CA LYS A 49 18.01 -15.26 1.30
C LYS A 49 17.28 -14.27 2.22
N ILE A 50 15.95 -14.18 2.13
CA ILE A 50 15.14 -13.28 2.97
C ILE A 50 15.26 -13.66 4.46
N ALA A 51 15.12 -14.95 4.80
CA ALA A 51 15.23 -15.42 6.19
C ALA A 51 16.62 -15.18 6.80
N LYS A 52 17.68 -15.19 5.97
CA LYS A 52 19.03 -14.83 6.40
C LYS A 52 19.21 -13.32 6.56
N LYS A 53 18.66 -12.52 5.65
CA LYS A 53 18.80 -11.05 5.62
C LYS A 53 18.01 -10.37 6.74
N PHE A 54 16.74 -10.75 6.91
CA PHE A 54 15.84 -10.12 7.87
C PHE A 54 15.66 -11.00 9.11
N LYS A 55 15.91 -10.43 10.29
CA LYS A 55 15.97 -11.21 11.53
C LYS A 55 14.62 -11.27 12.24
N THR A 56 13.76 -10.28 12.00
CA THR A 56 12.46 -10.15 12.64
C THR A 56 11.31 -10.42 11.66
N HIS A 57 10.18 -10.91 12.18
CA HIS A 57 8.95 -11.10 11.39
C HIS A 57 8.55 -9.83 10.65
N LYS A 58 8.60 -8.69 11.34
CA LYS A 58 8.20 -7.38 10.81
C LYS A 58 9.05 -6.94 9.62
N GLU A 59 10.35 -7.19 9.64
CA GLU A 59 11.24 -6.84 8.53
C GLU A 59 10.99 -7.71 7.30
N ALA A 60 10.84 -9.03 7.48
CA ALA A 60 10.53 -9.94 6.38
C ALA A 60 9.14 -9.65 5.79
N GLU A 61 8.16 -9.36 6.65
CA GLU A 61 6.81 -8.93 6.24
C GLU A 61 6.88 -7.61 5.46
N GLY A 62 7.61 -6.62 5.98
CA GLY A 62 7.80 -5.33 5.29
C GLY A 62 8.46 -5.49 3.92
N TYR A 63 9.46 -6.36 3.80
CA TYR A 63 10.09 -6.68 2.52
C TYR A 63 9.09 -7.28 1.53
N LEU A 64 8.26 -8.23 1.96
CA LEU A 64 7.27 -8.85 1.09
C LEU A 64 6.16 -7.85 0.73
N VAL A 65 5.62 -7.12 1.70
CA VAL A 65 4.56 -6.09 1.51
C VAL A 65 5.02 -5.01 0.53
N SER A 66 6.22 -4.45 0.72
CA SER A 66 6.77 -3.42 -0.18
C SER A 66 6.84 -3.89 -1.64
N ASN A 67 7.21 -5.16 -1.86
CA ASN A 67 7.25 -5.75 -3.19
C ASN A 67 5.84 -6.08 -3.73
N PHE A 68 4.90 -6.52 -2.90
CA PHE A 68 3.51 -6.77 -3.32
C PHE A 68 2.75 -5.50 -3.71
N ILE A 69 3.05 -4.36 -3.09
CA ILE A 69 2.50 -3.05 -3.49
C ILE A 69 2.92 -2.71 -4.93
N LYS A 70 4.15 -3.08 -5.32
CA LYS A 70 4.70 -2.82 -6.65
C LYS A 70 4.31 -3.88 -7.69
N ASP A 71 4.34 -5.16 -7.32
CA ASP A 71 3.90 -6.28 -8.15
C ASP A 71 2.95 -7.21 -7.38
N ARG A 72 1.66 -6.92 -7.50
CA ARG A 72 0.57 -7.72 -6.91
C ARG A 72 0.50 -9.17 -7.43
N ARG A 73 1.11 -9.48 -8.58
CA ARG A 73 1.15 -10.87 -9.09
C ARG A 73 2.05 -11.73 -8.22
N GLY A 74 2.97 -11.12 -7.48
CA GLY A 74 3.84 -11.81 -6.53
C GLY A 74 4.88 -12.69 -7.23
N TYR A 75 5.33 -12.33 -8.43
CA TYR A 75 6.41 -13.08 -9.07
C TYR A 75 7.72 -12.77 -8.37
N ILE A 76 8.28 -13.74 -7.67
CA ILE A 76 9.47 -13.55 -6.81
C ILE A 76 10.69 -13.01 -7.56
N VAL A 77 10.74 -13.18 -8.88
CA VAL A 77 11.82 -12.66 -9.75
C VAL A 77 11.78 -11.13 -9.82
N ASN A 78 10.59 -10.53 -9.69
CA ASN A 78 10.40 -9.08 -9.69
C ASN A 78 10.64 -8.46 -8.31
N PHE A 79 10.84 -9.29 -7.28
CA PHE A 79 11.04 -8.79 -5.92
C PHE A 79 12.48 -8.31 -5.77
N ASN A 80 12.64 -7.08 -5.30
CA ASN A 80 13.94 -6.44 -5.20
C ASN A 80 14.07 -5.67 -3.87
N ASP A 81 15.30 -5.29 -3.56
CA ASP A 81 15.65 -4.57 -2.34
C ASP A 81 15.27 -3.07 -2.43
N GLU A 82 15.32 -2.47 -3.62
CA GLU A 82 14.99 -1.07 -3.85
C GLU A 82 13.55 -0.72 -3.46
N ASN A 83 12.60 -1.62 -3.75
CA ASN A 83 11.21 -1.49 -3.34
C ASN A 83 11.09 -1.42 -1.81
N TYR A 84 11.85 -2.27 -1.11
CA TYR A 84 11.85 -2.30 0.35
C TYR A 84 12.54 -1.08 0.96
N ASP A 85 13.68 -0.67 0.42
CA ASP A 85 14.43 0.48 0.90
C ASP A 85 13.63 1.78 0.73
N THR A 86 13.01 1.97 -0.44
CA THR A 86 12.10 3.09 -0.71
C THR A 86 10.90 3.08 0.25
N TRP A 87 10.27 1.93 0.42
CA TRP A 87 9.13 1.76 1.33
C TRP A 87 9.51 2.04 2.79
N LYS A 88 10.67 1.54 3.22
CA LYS A 88 11.19 1.73 4.58
C LYS A 88 11.49 3.20 4.85
N LEU A 89 12.13 3.91 3.91
CA LEU A 89 12.42 5.33 4.02
C LEU A 89 11.13 6.16 4.13
N ARG A 90 10.15 5.88 3.25
CA ARG A 90 8.84 6.53 3.30
C ARG A 90 8.17 6.32 4.66
N ARG A 91 8.14 5.09 5.19
CA ARG A 91 7.53 4.82 6.50
C ARG A 91 8.19 5.53 7.67
N GLN A 92 9.49 5.82 7.60
CA GLN A 92 10.19 6.57 8.64
C GLN A 92 9.84 8.06 8.60
N GLY A 93 9.64 8.63 7.40
CA GLY A 93 9.40 10.06 7.20
C GLY A 93 7.97 10.46 6.84
N PHE A 94 7.02 9.52 6.83
CA PHE A 94 5.72 9.75 6.19
C PHE A 94 4.93 10.92 6.78
N PHE A 95 4.96 11.09 8.11
CA PHE A 95 4.26 12.18 8.79
C PHE A 95 4.75 13.56 8.33
N GLU A 96 6.03 13.69 8.01
CA GLU A 96 6.62 14.94 7.50
C GLU A 96 6.53 15.04 5.97
N MET A 97 6.48 13.92 5.25
CA MET A 97 6.34 13.90 3.79
C MET A 97 4.92 14.27 3.33
N PHE A 98 3.90 13.90 4.11
CA PHE A 98 2.50 14.18 3.79
C PHE A 98 2.24 15.66 3.47
N PRO A 99 2.59 16.66 4.31
CA PRO A 99 2.35 18.06 3.97
C PRO A 99 3.13 18.53 2.73
N VAL A 100 4.33 17.97 2.47
CA VAL A 100 5.11 18.29 1.26
C VAL A 100 4.37 17.84 0.00
N GLU A 101 3.80 16.63 0.02
CA GLU A 101 2.98 16.12 -1.09
C GLU A 101 1.67 16.92 -1.23
N MET A 102 1.10 17.44 -0.14
CA MET A 102 -0.17 18.16 -0.15
C MET A 102 -0.06 19.64 -0.52
N TYR A 103 1.10 20.27 -0.30
CA TYR A 103 1.31 21.69 -0.52
C TYR A 103 0.85 22.21 -1.90
N PRO A 104 1.07 21.51 -3.03
CA PRO A 104 0.59 21.99 -4.34
C PRO A 104 -0.94 22.02 -4.48
N PHE A 105 -1.69 21.43 -3.54
CA PHE A 105 -3.13 21.20 -3.66
C PHE A 105 -3.95 22.00 -2.65
N VAL A 106 -3.34 22.64 -1.65
CA VAL A 106 -4.09 23.24 -0.53
C VAL A 106 -4.93 24.45 -0.93
N GLU A 107 -4.48 25.28 -1.86
CA GLU A 107 -5.27 26.42 -2.39
C GLU A 107 -6.58 25.96 -3.07
N ASN A 108 -6.54 24.79 -3.72
CA ASN A 108 -7.67 24.23 -4.46
C ASN A 108 -7.99 22.81 -3.98
N PHE A 109 -8.09 22.64 -2.66
CA PHE A 109 -8.15 21.32 -2.03
C PHE A 109 -9.40 20.52 -2.42
N GLU A 110 -10.61 21.08 -2.31
CA GLU A 110 -11.83 20.33 -2.65
C GLU A 110 -11.91 19.90 -4.14
N PRO A 111 -11.55 20.75 -5.12
CA PRO A 111 -11.51 20.35 -6.53
C PRO A 111 -10.70 19.09 -6.85
N ILE A 112 -9.62 18.77 -6.11
CA ILE A 112 -8.74 17.64 -6.48
C ILE A 112 -9.42 16.27 -6.40
N PHE A 113 -10.51 16.18 -5.64
CA PHE A 113 -11.31 14.96 -5.46
C PHE A 113 -12.43 14.81 -6.49
N LYS A 114 -12.79 15.88 -7.20
CA LYS A 114 -13.97 15.88 -8.08
C LYS A 114 -13.72 15.06 -9.34
N VAL A 115 -14.68 14.19 -9.66
CA VAL A 115 -14.79 13.48 -10.94
C VAL A 115 -15.59 14.37 -11.89
N THR A 116 -14.96 14.88 -12.95
CA THR A 116 -15.60 15.68 -14.02
C THR A 116 -15.50 14.94 -15.36
N ASP A 117 -16.55 15.00 -16.18
CA ASP A 117 -16.55 14.54 -17.58
C ASP A 117 -16.00 13.13 -17.83
N MET A 118 -16.35 12.16 -16.96
CA MET A 118 -15.84 10.78 -17.01
C MET A 118 -14.30 10.66 -16.93
N GLN A 119 -13.60 11.69 -16.44
CA GLN A 119 -12.16 11.67 -16.25
C GLN A 119 -11.78 11.30 -14.82
N HIS A 120 -10.58 10.73 -14.66
CA HIS A 120 -10.00 10.53 -13.33
C HIS A 120 -9.78 11.88 -12.62
N PRO A 121 -10.12 11.98 -11.32
CA PRO A 121 -9.85 13.14 -10.49
C PRO A 121 -8.37 13.50 -10.46
N THR A 122 -8.07 14.78 -10.22
CA THR A 122 -6.70 15.29 -10.14
C THR A 122 -5.87 14.45 -9.18
N LEU A 123 -6.37 14.16 -7.97
CA LEU A 123 -5.64 13.36 -7.00
C LEU A 123 -5.21 11.97 -7.53
N MET A 124 -6.08 11.31 -8.31
CA MET A 124 -5.73 10.03 -8.92
C MET A 124 -4.65 10.20 -10.00
N LYS A 125 -4.75 11.24 -10.84
CA LYS A 125 -3.75 11.55 -11.87
C LYS A 125 -2.38 11.86 -11.24
N GLU A 126 -2.36 12.56 -10.11
CA GLU A 126 -1.14 12.89 -9.34
C GLU A 126 -0.48 11.64 -8.74
N TYR A 127 -1.29 10.70 -8.24
CA TYR A 127 -0.79 9.40 -7.79
C TYR A 127 -0.21 8.57 -8.95
N LEU A 128 -0.93 8.48 -10.07
CA LEU A 128 -0.46 7.75 -11.26
C LEU A 128 0.82 8.37 -11.83
N GLY A 129 0.97 9.70 -11.72
CA GLY A 129 2.18 10.43 -12.06
C GLY A 129 3.31 10.33 -11.03
N GLY A 130 3.10 9.65 -9.90
CA GLY A 130 4.10 9.44 -8.85
C GLY A 130 4.36 10.64 -7.94
N ARG A 131 3.57 11.71 -8.05
CA ARG A 131 3.69 12.94 -7.23
C ARG A 131 3.02 12.81 -5.87
N VAL A 132 1.99 11.98 -5.78
CA VAL A 132 1.31 11.62 -4.52
C VAL A 132 1.57 10.15 -4.22
N SER A 133 1.92 9.85 -2.97
CA SER A 133 2.15 8.47 -2.52
C SER A 133 0.84 7.69 -2.29
N LEU A 134 0.93 6.36 -2.28
CA LEU A 134 -0.22 5.51 -1.93
C LEU A 134 -0.66 5.76 -0.48
N GLU A 135 0.31 6.02 0.40
CA GLU A 135 0.05 6.35 1.78
C GLU A 135 -0.74 7.67 1.91
N SER A 136 -0.35 8.72 1.18
CA SER A 136 -1.10 9.99 1.16
C SER A 136 -2.51 9.84 0.60
N LEU A 137 -2.71 9.02 -0.45
CA LEU A 137 -4.05 8.68 -0.93
C LEU A 137 -4.91 8.06 0.18
N ILE A 138 -4.37 7.08 0.91
CA ILE A 138 -5.09 6.39 1.98
C ILE A 138 -5.38 7.35 3.15
N ILE A 139 -4.43 8.23 3.50
CA ILE A 139 -4.65 9.23 4.54
C ILE A 139 -5.77 10.18 4.17
N LEU A 140 -5.73 10.76 2.97
CA LEU A 140 -6.78 11.65 2.51
C LEU A 140 -8.14 10.95 2.54
N ASP A 141 -8.20 9.68 2.12
CA ASP A 141 -9.45 8.92 2.16
C ASP A 141 -9.93 8.66 3.60
N VAL A 142 -9.02 8.44 4.55
CA VAL A 142 -9.36 8.36 5.98
C VAL A 142 -9.87 9.69 6.53
N LEU A 143 -9.41 10.82 6.00
CA LEU A 143 -9.78 12.15 6.50
C LEU A 143 -11.08 12.69 5.88
N VAL A 144 -11.30 12.46 4.59
CA VAL A 144 -12.41 13.07 3.83
C VAL A 144 -13.29 12.07 3.07
N GLU A 145 -12.98 10.78 3.11
CA GLU A 145 -13.79 9.69 2.55
C GLU A 145 -14.15 9.85 1.05
N TYR A 146 -13.24 10.45 0.26
CA TYR A 146 -13.48 10.72 -1.17
C TYR A 146 -13.74 9.43 -1.98
N SER A 147 -13.24 8.28 -1.53
CA SER A 147 -13.44 7.01 -2.24
C SER A 147 -14.92 6.61 -2.34
N LEU A 148 -15.78 7.07 -1.43
CA LEU A 148 -17.22 6.81 -1.47
C LEU A 148 -17.90 7.46 -2.68
N GLU A 149 -17.43 8.63 -3.10
CA GLU A 149 -17.92 9.29 -4.30
C GLU A 149 -17.34 8.63 -5.56
N TRP A 150 -16.04 8.31 -5.53
CA TRP A 150 -15.37 7.65 -6.65
C TRP A 150 -15.97 6.27 -6.93
N ASP A 151 -16.35 5.52 -5.90
CA ASP A 151 -17.06 4.24 -6.04
C ASP A 151 -18.37 4.34 -6.81
N LYS A 152 -19.08 5.46 -6.70
CA LYS A 152 -20.33 5.71 -7.42
C LYS A 152 -20.07 6.20 -8.84
N LYS A 153 -19.15 7.14 -9.00
CA LYS A 153 -18.91 7.84 -10.28
C LYS A 153 -17.96 7.10 -11.23
N LEU A 154 -17.04 6.30 -10.70
CA LEU A 154 -16.05 5.51 -11.44
C LEU A 154 -16.37 4.01 -11.39
N HIS A 155 -17.65 3.67 -11.26
CA HIS A 155 -18.09 2.27 -11.29
C HIS A 155 -17.73 1.61 -12.63
N GLY A 156 -17.03 0.47 -12.59
CA GLY A 156 -16.54 -0.22 -13.77
C GLY A 156 -15.22 0.32 -14.32
N ASP A 157 -14.64 1.35 -13.70
CA ASP A 157 -13.31 1.83 -14.07
C ASP A 157 -12.22 0.90 -13.53
N ILE A 158 -11.50 0.26 -14.46
CA ILE A 158 -10.48 -0.76 -14.14
C ILE A 158 -9.33 -0.16 -13.32
N VAL A 159 -8.97 1.11 -13.54
CA VAL A 159 -7.88 1.78 -12.83
C VAL A 159 -8.30 2.04 -11.39
N TRP A 160 -9.50 2.58 -11.18
CA TRP A 160 -10.04 2.83 -9.85
C TRP A 160 -10.27 1.54 -9.08
N GLU A 161 -10.93 0.53 -9.65
CA GLU A 161 -11.16 -0.75 -8.97
C GLU A 161 -9.84 -1.40 -8.52
N SER A 162 -8.83 -1.34 -9.39
CA SER A 162 -7.49 -1.81 -9.10
C SER A 162 -6.82 -1.02 -7.97
N LEU A 163 -6.89 0.32 -8.01
CA LEU A 163 -6.29 1.21 -7.02
C LEU A 163 -6.98 1.09 -5.67
N ARG A 164 -8.31 1.14 -5.63
CA ARG A 164 -9.12 0.96 -4.43
C ARG A 164 -8.80 -0.35 -3.74
N LYS A 165 -8.69 -1.44 -4.50
CA LYS A 165 -8.29 -2.73 -3.91
C LYS A 165 -6.92 -2.64 -3.27
N LEU A 166 -5.94 -2.05 -3.96
CA LEU A 166 -4.59 -1.87 -3.43
C LEU A 166 -4.59 -1.00 -2.16
N MET A 167 -5.34 0.11 -2.14
CA MET A 167 -5.51 0.96 -0.97
C MET A 167 -6.09 0.16 0.20
N LYS A 168 -7.14 -0.62 -0.03
CA LYS A 168 -7.80 -1.44 0.99
C LYS A 168 -6.85 -2.50 1.56
N ASP A 169 -6.18 -3.26 0.69
CA ASP A 169 -5.24 -4.31 1.11
C ASP A 169 -4.05 -3.71 1.88
N TYR A 170 -3.55 -2.54 1.46
CA TYR A 170 -2.40 -1.93 2.09
C TYR A 170 -2.71 -1.20 3.40
N LYS A 171 -3.92 -0.64 3.55
CA LYS A 171 -4.33 0.17 4.71
C LYS A 171 -4.06 -0.53 6.05
N GLY A 172 -4.27 -1.85 6.14
CA GLY A 172 -4.04 -2.63 7.37
C GLY A 172 -2.56 -2.70 7.81
N PHE A 173 -1.62 -2.41 6.92
CA PHE A 173 -0.18 -2.37 7.22
C PHE A 173 0.30 -0.98 7.68
N LEU A 174 -0.57 0.03 7.63
CA LEU A 174 -0.26 1.40 8.02
C LEU A 174 -0.70 1.69 9.46
N THR A 175 0.07 2.54 10.14
CA THR A 175 -0.31 3.12 11.43
C THR A 175 -0.59 4.60 11.18
N ILE A 176 -1.87 4.95 11.13
CA ILE A 176 -2.34 6.31 10.82
C ILE A 176 -2.98 6.87 12.09
N ASP A 177 -2.58 8.07 12.50
CA ASP A 177 -3.26 8.87 13.52
C ASP A 177 -4.05 9.98 12.81
N PRO A 178 -5.37 9.78 12.57
CA PRO A 178 -6.16 10.71 11.77
C PRO A 178 -6.18 12.12 12.37
N LYS A 179 -6.10 12.26 13.69
CA LYS A 179 -6.13 13.58 14.35
C LYS A 179 -4.86 14.37 14.02
N ARG A 180 -3.69 13.72 14.08
CA ARG A 180 -2.41 14.37 13.76
C ARG A 180 -2.33 14.79 12.29
N TYR A 181 -2.74 13.92 11.38
CA TYR A 181 -2.73 14.24 9.95
C TYR A 181 -3.75 15.32 9.59
N ARG A 182 -4.94 15.30 10.21
CA ARG A 182 -5.93 16.38 10.06
C ARG A 182 -5.36 17.73 10.48
N MET A 183 -4.69 17.79 11.63
CA MET A 183 -4.08 19.03 12.12
C MET A 183 -2.98 19.53 11.18
N LYS A 184 -2.07 18.66 10.71
CA LYS A 184 -1.07 19.02 9.69
C LYS A 184 -1.70 19.59 8.43
N LEU A 185 -2.78 18.97 7.94
CA LEU A 185 -3.47 19.42 6.73
C LEU A 185 -4.15 20.78 6.92
N LEU A 186 -4.85 20.99 8.04
CA LEU A 186 -5.50 22.25 8.35
C LEU A 186 -4.50 23.39 8.47
N ASN A 187 -3.40 23.18 9.22
CA ASN A 187 -2.34 24.18 9.34
C ASN A 187 -1.76 24.55 7.96
N LEU A 188 -1.54 23.56 7.08
CA LEU A 188 -1.03 23.80 5.73
C LEU A 188 -1.99 24.63 4.86
N ILE A 189 -3.30 24.41 5.02
CA ILE A 189 -4.34 25.19 4.34
C ILE A 189 -4.39 26.62 4.91
N GLU A 190 -4.29 26.78 6.23
CA GLU A 190 -4.27 28.10 6.89
C GLU A 190 -3.03 28.92 6.50
N GLU A 191 -1.86 28.30 6.39
CA GLU A 191 -0.60 28.96 5.99
C GLU A 191 -0.56 29.39 4.51
N SER A 192 -1.45 28.84 3.68
CA SER A 192 -1.49 29.11 2.24
C SER A 192 -2.62 30.08 1.83
N ASN A 193 -3.47 30.49 2.78
CA ASN A 193 -4.50 31.50 2.61
C ASN A 193 -4.00 32.88 3.09
#